data_AF-A0A8T5URN8-F1
#
_entry.id   AF-A0A8T5URN8-F1
#
_cell.length_a   1.000
_cell.length_b   1.000
_cell.length_c   1.000
_cell.angle_alpha   90.00
_cell.angle_beta   90.00
_cell.angle_gamma   90.00
#
_symmetry.space_group_name_H-M   'P 1'
#
loop_
_entity.id
_entity.type
_entity.pdbx_description
1 polymer ?
#
loop_
_entity_poly.entity_id
_entity_poly.type
_entity_poly.pdbx_seq_one_letter_code
_entity_poly.pdbx_strand_id
1 'polypeptide(L)' 'MIFLLTFTGTASASNSTSNFYVDVNHGNDQSAGSLTYPWKSINHAALKVKPGNTVHISSGNYLIRQNIHITYKWN' A
#
# COMPACT_ATOMS: atom_id res chain seq x y z
N MET A 1 43.09 -18.60 -26.93
CA MET A 1 41.60 -18.67 -26.99
C MET A 1 41.04 -18.40 -25.60
N ILE A 2 41.01 -17.14 -25.15
CA ILE A 2 40.50 -16.83 -23.80
C ILE A 2 38.98 -17.08 -23.79
N PHE A 3 38.51 -17.98 -22.92
CA PHE A 3 37.09 -18.24 -22.74
C PHE A 3 36.57 -17.31 -21.65
N LEU A 4 35.74 -16.34 -22.03
CA LEU A 4 35.10 -15.42 -21.10
C LEU A 4 33.86 -16.11 -20.51
N LEU A 5 33.93 -16.54 -19.24
CA LEU A 5 32.76 -17.04 -18.51
C LEU A 5 31.88 -15.84 -18.11
N THR A 6 30.75 -15.67 -18.80
CA THR A 6 29.73 -14.71 -18.36
C THR A 6 28.90 -15.35 -17.25
N PHE A 7 29.15 -14.95 -16.00
CA PHE A 7 28.29 -15.32 -14.89
C PHE A 7 27.00 -14.49 -14.95
N THR A 8 25.95 -15.05 -15.56
CA THR A 8 24.61 -14.45 -15.50
C THR A 8 24.04 -14.73 -14.11
N GLY A 9 24.31 -13.84 -13.16
CA GLY A 9 23.66 -13.88 -11.86
C GLY A 9 22.17 -13.59 -12.02
N THR A 10 21.31 -14.57 -11.78
CA THR A 10 19.87 -14.32 -11.65
C THR A 10 19.63 -13.66 -10.30
N ALA A 11 19.40 -12.34 -10.30
CA ALA A 11 18.94 -11.64 -9.11
C ALA A 11 17.55 -12.19 -8.76
N SER A 12 17.46 -12.97 -7.69
CA SER A 12 16.17 -13.37 -7.13
C SER A 12 15.52 -12.13 -6.55
N ALA A 13 14.44 -11.64 -7.18
CA ALA A 13 13.64 -10.56 -6.62
C ALA A 13 12.99 -11.09 -5.34
N SER A 14 13.50 -10.71 -4.17
CA SER A 14 12.76 -10.93 -2.93
C SER A 14 11.49 -10.09 -3.01
N ASN A 15 10.33 -10.74 -3.08
CA ASN A 15 9.06 -10.05 -2.82
C ASN A 15 9.07 -9.64 -1.34
N SER A 16 9.65 -8.48 -1.06
CA SER A 16 9.70 -7.90 0.27
C SER A 16 8.28 -7.53 0.66
N THR A 17 7.60 -8.44 1.34
CA THR A 17 6.27 -8.23 1.88
C THR A 17 6.40 -7.24 3.05
N SER A 18 5.85 -6.04 2.84
CA SER A 18 5.90 -4.98 3.85
C SER A 18 4.60 -4.92 4.64
N ASN A 19 4.73 -4.67 5.95
CA ASN A 19 3.60 -4.43 6.85
C ASN A 19 3.39 -2.93 7.01
N PHE A 20 2.15 -2.48 6.81
CA PHE A 20 1.73 -1.11 7.03
C PHE A 20 0.65 -1.04 8.10
N TYR A 21 0.51 0.12 8.74
CA TYR A 21 -0.40 0.32 9.87
C TYR A 21 -1.28 1.55 9.63
N VAL A 22 -2.56 1.42 9.99
CA VAL A 22 -3.56 2.48 9.88
C VAL A 22 -4.24 2.65 11.24
N ASP A 23 -4.26 3.86 11.76
CA ASP A 23 -4.91 4.22 13.02
C ASP A 23 -5.71 5.52 12.85
N VAL A 24 -7.04 5.43 13.01
CA VAL A 24 -7.93 6.58 12.79
C VAL A 24 -7.74 7.70 13.83
N ASN A 25 -7.30 7.36 15.03
CA ASN A 25 -7.22 8.29 16.15
C ASN A 25 -5.85 8.97 16.24
N HIS A 26 -4.78 8.23 15.93
CA HIS A 26 -3.40 8.68 16.13
C HIS A 26 -2.57 8.75 14.84
N GLY A 27 -3.12 8.29 13.71
CA GLY A 27 -2.41 8.27 12.44
C GLY A 27 -2.41 9.60 11.68
N ASN A 28 -1.51 9.69 10.70
CA ASN A 28 -1.41 10.80 9.75
C ASN A 28 -1.08 10.28 8.35
N ASP A 29 -1.86 10.67 7.33
CA ASP A 29 -1.66 10.23 5.94
C ASP A 29 -0.39 10.80 5.28
N GLN A 30 0.32 11.71 5.95
CA GLN A 30 1.66 12.16 5.54
C GLN A 30 2.79 11.28 6.10
N SER A 31 2.48 10.38 7.03
CA SER A 31 3.46 9.48 7.65
C SER A 31 3.87 8.33 6.70
N ALA A 32 4.86 7.54 7.11
CA ALA A 32 5.34 6.40 6.34
C ALA A 32 4.42 5.16 6.39
N GLY A 33 3.42 5.14 7.29
CA GLY A 33 2.56 3.98 7.51
C GLY A 33 3.23 2.86 8.30
N SER A 34 4.25 3.18 9.10
CA SER A 34 4.92 2.24 10.01
C SER A 34 4.13 2.05 11.30
N LEU A 35 4.51 1.06 12.11
CA LEU A 35 3.88 0.81 13.41
C LEU A 35 3.92 2.05 14.32
N THR A 36 5.02 2.81 14.30
CA THR A 36 5.21 4.02 15.11
C THR A 36 4.58 5.26 14.50
N TYR A 37 4.40 5.30 13.18
CA TYR A 37 3.82 6.43 12.44
C TYR A 37 2.78 5.90 11.44
N PRO A 38 1.62 5.45 11.94
CA PRO A 38 0.58 4.86 11.11
C PRO A 38 -0.10 5.92 10.23
N TRP A 39 -0.70 5.48 9.12
CA TRP A 39 -1.60 6.32 8.34
C TRP A 39 -2.94 6.51 9.05
N LYS A 40 -3.71 7.52 8.65
CA LYS A 40 -5.02 7.80 9.25
C LYS A 40 -6.16 7.13 8.50
N SER A 41 -6.06 7.07 7.18
CA SER A 41 -7.18 6.70 6.29
C SER A 41 -6.95 5.39 5.55
N ILE A 42 -7.99 4.55 5.50
CA ILE A 42 -7.97 3.31 4.69
C ILE A 42 -7.76 3.63 3.20
N ASN A 43 -8.36 4.71 2.69
CA ASN A 43 -8.19 5.11 1.29
C ASN A 43 -6.74 5.44 0.95
N HIS A 44 -5.99 6.03 1.89
CA HIS A 44 -4.57 6.31 1.69
C HIS A 44 -3.78 5.00 1.55
N ALA A 45 -4.01 4.05 2.45
CA ALA A 45 -3.38 2.74 2.39
C ALA A 45 -3.67 2.04 1.05
N ALA A 46 -4.94 2.02 0.62
CA ALA A 46 -5.37 1.39 -0.62
C ALA A 46 -4.65 1.94 -1.88
N LEU A 47 -4.31 3.23 -1.88
CA LEU A 47 -3.59 3.88 -3.00
C LEU A 47 -2.07 3.66 -2.95
N LYS A 48 -1.51 3.27 -1.80
CA LYS A 48 -0.05 3.19 -1.59
C LYS A 48 0.49 1.76 -1.57
N VAL A 49 -0.28 0.80 -1.04
CA VAL A 49 0.21 -0.56 -0.89
C VAL A 49 0.29 -1.29 -2.22
N LYS A 50 1.30 -2.14 -2.34
CA LYS A 50 1.55 -2.97 -3.51
C LYS A 50 1.10 -4.41 -3.22
N PRO A 51 0.86 -5.23 -4.27
CA PRO A 51 0.59 -6.65 -4.10
C PRO A 51 1.63 -7.33 -3.21
N GLY A 52 1.18 -8.20 -2.30
CA GLY A 52 2.03 -8.89 -1.32
C GLY A 52 2.20 -8.16 0.02
N ASN A 53 1.86 -6.88 0.10
CA ASN A 53 1.90 -6.14 1.37
C ASN A 53 0.67 -6.46 2.24
N THR A 54 0.82 -6.31 3.55
CA THR A 54 -0.27 -6.45 4.53
C THR A 54 -0.50 -5.12 5.23
N VAL A 55 -1.78 -4.74 5.40
CA VAL A 55 -2.19 -3.54 6.13
C VAL A 55 -2.91 -3.96 7.41
N HIS A 56 -2.39 -3.55 8.55
CA HIS A 56 -2.99 -3.73 9.86
C HIS A 56 -3.79 -2.48 10.22
N ILE A 57 -5.06 -2.67 10.54
CA ILE A 57 -5.99 -1.57 10.82
C ILE A 57 -6.34 -1.63 12.30
N SER A 58 -5.98 -0.58 13.05
CA SER A 58 -6.38 -0.43 14.45
C SER A 58 -7.90 -0.34 14.57
N SER A 59 -8.44 -0.75 15.72
CA SER A 59 -9.88 -0.60 15.99
C SER A 59 -10.31 0.86 15.93
N GLY A 60 -11.39 1.15 15.21
CA GLY A 60 -11.94 2.49 15.12
C GLY A 60 -12.99 2.62 14.02
N ASN A 61 -13.61 3.80 13.94
CA ASN A 61 -14.61 4.09 12.92
C ASN A 61 -13.99 4.81 11.73
N TYR A 62 -13.82 4.11 10.61
CA TYR A 62 -13.24 4.67 9.39
C TYR A 62 -14.33 5.10 8.43
N LEU A 63 -14.40 6.40 8.14
CA LEU A 63 -15.29 6.92 7.11
C LEU A 63 -14.65 6.77 5.74
N ILE A 64 -15.21 5.88 4.92
CA ILE A 64 -14.83 5.74 3.51
C ILE A 64 -15.78 6.63 2.69
N ARG A 65 -15.23 7.65 2.02
CA ARG A 65 -15.99 8.51 1.12
C ARG A 65 -15.71 8.10 -0.32
N GLN A 66 -16.76 7.75 -1.06
CA GLN A 66 -16.70 7.54 -2.50
C GLN A 66 -17.63 8.53 -3.20
N ASN A 67 -17.15 9.18 -4.25
CA ASN A 67 -17.96 10.06 -5.08
C ASN A 67 -18.86 9.21 -5.99
N ILE A 68 -20.18 9.35 -5.86
CA ILE A 68 -21.12 8.70 -6.78
C ILE A 68 -21.44 9.68 -7.91
N HIS A 69 -21.04 9.34 -9.12
CA HIS A 69 -21.45 10.05 -10.33
C HIS A 69 -22.76 9.43 -10.85
N ILE A 70 -23.87 10.18 -10.77
CA ILE A 70 -25.16 9.77 -11.36
C ILE A 70 -25.30 10.46 -12.71
N THR A 71 -25.29 9.68 -13.79
CA THR A 71 -25.65 10.17 -15.13
C THR A 71 -27.04 9.66 -15.49
N TYR A 72 -27.98 10.57 -15.65
CA TYR A 72 -29.28 10.26 -16.24
C TYR A 72 -29.17 10.33 -17.76
N LYS A 73 -29.66 9.31 -18.46
CA LYS A 73 -29.90 9.30 -19.91
C LYS A 73 -31.41 9.23 -20.08
N TRP A 74 -32.04 10.31 -20.51
CA TRP A 74 -33.43 10.27 -20.97
C TRP A 74 -33.45 9.66 -22.38
N ASN A 75 -34.37 8.72 -22.61
CA ASN A 75 -34.62 8.09 -23.91
C ASN A 75 -35.65 8.90 -24.71
#